data_AF-A0A9P0LW49-F1
#
_entry.id   AF-A0A9P0LW49-F1
#
_cell.length_a   1.000
_cell.length_b   1.000
_cell.length_c   1.000
_cell.angle_alpha   90.00
_cell.angle_beta   90.00
_cell.angle_gamma   90.00
#
_symmetry.space_group_name_H-M   'P 1'
#
loop_
_entity.id
_entity.type
_entity.pdbx_description
1 polymer ?
#
loop_
_entity_poly.entity_id
_entity_poly.type
_entity_poly.pdbx_seq_one_letter_code
_entity_poly.pdbx_strand_id
1 'polypeptide(L)'
;MNQEIYEELLFARTLITDTKDFESRFEDISTMVIPRWIINPYGDIEETNVIIQEELTELSTNEELKVQFKNGYQQLWLQNNIPVTYPFCKKSWSLHALDGAEQTTKEEKEYEENLKQEELTCIRLLRKREG
;
A
#
# COMPACT_ATOMS: atom_id res chain seq x y z
N MET A 1 48.50 -14.48 -52.46
CA MET A 1 47.35 -13.93 -53.19
C MET A 1 46.14 -14.86 -53.21
N ASN A 2 46.10 -15.99 -53.95
CA ASN A 2 44.88 -16.84 -53.95
C ASN A 2 44.62 -17.60 -52.62
N GLN A 3 45.68 -17.99 -51.92
CA GLN A 3 45.57 -18.69 -50.63
C GLN A 3 45.00 -17.77 -49.54
N GLU A 4 45.47 -16.52 -49.48
CA GLU A 4 45.02 -15.52 -48.49
C GLU A 4 43.55 -15.16 -48.70
N ILE A 5 43.13 -14.99 -49.96
CA ILE A 5 41.71 -14.74 -50.29
C ILE A 5 40.83 -15.93 -49.86
N TYR A 6 41.32 -17.16 -49.98
CA TYR A 6 40.58 -18.35 -49.55
C TYR A 6 40.39 -18.40 -48.03
N GLU A 7 41.44 -18.12 -47.27
CA GLU A 7 41.38 -18.08 -45.80
C GLU A 7 40.45 -16.96 -45.30
N GLU A 8 40.49 -15.78 -45.92
CA GLU A 8 39.58 -14.69 -45.57
C GLU A 8 38.10 -15.03 -45.85
N LEU A 9 37.82 -15.66 -47.00
CA LEU A 9 36.47 -16.10 -47.35
C LEU A 9 35.97 -17.22 -46.43
N LEU A 10 36.85 -18.14 -46.03
CA LEU A 10 36.55 -19.20 -45.08
C LEU A 10 36.23 -18.64 -43.70
N PHE A 11 37.03 -17.68 -43.23
CA PHE A 11 36.79 -16.97 -41.96
C PHE A 11 35.46 -16.23 -41.96
N ALA A 12 35.17 -15.45 -43.01
CA ALA A 12 33.91 -14.73 -43.14
C ALA A 12 32.71 -15.68 -43.16
N ARG A 13 32.82 -16.82 -43.85
CA ARG A 13 31.76 -17.85 -43.88
C ARG A 13 31.49 -18.42 -42.48
N THR A 14 32.54 -18.74 -41.73
CA THR A 14 32.42 -19.27 -40.36
C THR A 14 31.74 -18.27 -39.44
N LEU A 15 32.14 -16.99 -39.49
CA LEU A 15 31.48 -15.93 -38.71
C LEU A 15 29.98 -15.81 -39.03
N ILE A 16 29.62 -15.88 -40.31
CA ILE A 16 28.21 -15.83 -40.74
C ILE A 16 27.43 -17.03 -40.19
N THR A 17 28.00 -18.24 -40.25
CA THR A 17 27.33 -19.42 -39.68
C THR A 17 27.18 -19.34 -38.17
N ASP A 18 28.20 -18.86 -37.47
CA ASP A 18 28.16 -18.71 -36.01
C ASP A 18 27.13 -17.66 -35.58
N THR A 19 27.04 -16.56 -36.34
CA THR A 19 26.04 -15.51 -36.08
C THR A 19 24.63 -16.05 -36.26
N LYS A 20 24.39 -16.85 -37.31
CA LYS A 20 23.08 -17.47 -37.55
C LYS A 20 22.73 -18.53 -36.49
N ASP A 21 23.72 -19.31 -36.04
CA ASP A 21 23.51 -20.27 -34.94
C ASP A 21 23.15 -19.54 -33.65
N PHE A 22 23.83 -18.43 -33.34
CA PHE A 22 23.54 -17.61 -32.18
C PHE A 22 22.13 -17.01 -32.25
N GLU A 23 21.76 -16.40 -33.38
CA GLU A 23 20.42 -15.86 -33.60
C GLU A 23 19.33 -16.93 -33.41
N SER A 24 19.52 -18.13 -33.97
CA SER A 24 18.56 -19.22 -33.85
C SER A 24 18.43 -19.76 -32.42
N ARG A 25 19.54 -19.81 -31.67
CA ARG A 25 19.55 -20.37 -30.30
C ARG A 25 19.01 -19.41 -29.25
N PHE A 26 19.00 -18.11 -29.55
CA PHE A 26 18.56 -17.05 -28.64
C PHE A 26 17.39 -16.23 -29.22
N GLU A 27 16.66 -16.78 -30.17
CA GLU A 27 15.47 -16.15 -30.76
C GLU A 27 14.40 -15.87 -29.69
N ASP A 28 14.24 -16.78 -28.73
CA ASP A 28 13.34 -16.68 -27.59
C ASP A 28 13.69 -15.51 -26.66
N ILE A 29 14.97 -15.36 -26.30
CA ILE A 29 15.46 -14.24 -25.49
C ILE A 29 15.33 -12.93 -26.29
N SER A 30 15.64 -12.96 -27.58
CA SER A 30 15.56 -11.79 -28.47
C SER A 30 14.12 -11.27 -28.64
N THR A 31 13.14 -12.17 -28.57
CA THR A 31 11.71 -11.83 -28.67
C THR A 31 11.04 -11.66 -27.30
N MET A 32 11.76 -11.88 -26.21
CA MET A 32 11.21 -11.81 -24.87
C MET A 32 10.81 -10.37 -24.51
N VAL A 33 9.58 -10.22 -24.02
CA VAL A 33 9.14 -8.97 -23.37
C VAL A 33 9.70 -8.95 -21.95
N ILE A 34 10.58 -8.00 -21.66
CA ILE A 34 11.15 -7.83 -20.32
C ILE A 34 10.04 -7.37 -19.36
N PRO A 35 9.72 -8.14 -18.30
CA PRO A 35 8.74 -7.73 -17.31
C PRO A 35 9.10 -6.41 -16.62
N ARG A 36 8.08 -5.60 -16.29
CA ARG A 36 8.30 -4.29 -15.65
C ARG A 36 9.09 -4.36 -14.35
N TRP A 37 8.93 -5.41 -13.53
CA TRP A 37 9.67 -5.55 -12.28
C TRP A 37 11.18 -5.77 -12.48
N ILE A 38 11.62 -6.26 -13.65
CA ILE A 38 13.04 -6.34 -13.99
C ILE A 38 13.57 -4.95 -14.39
N ILE A 39 12.76 -4.19 -15.13
CA ILE A 39 13.10 -2.84 -15.62
C ILE A 39 13.09 -1.83 -14.46
N ASN A 40 12.11 -1.95 -13.56
CA ASN A 40 11.94 -1.10 -12.41
C ASN A 40 11.42 -1.93 -11.21
N PRO A 41 12.33 -2.54 -10.43
CA PRO A 41 11.97 -3.36 -9.27
C PRO A 41 11.21 -2.61 -8.19
N TYR A 42 11.34 -1.28 -8.15
CA TYR A 42 10.78 -0.41 -7.11
C TYR A 42 9.66 0.50 -7.62
N GLY A 43 9.22 0.35 -8.88
CA GLY A 43 8.25 1.27 -9.49
C GLY A 43 6.93 1.35 -8.75
N ASP A 44 6.45 0.21 -8.26
CA ASP A 44 5.18 0.14 -7.52
C ASP A 44 5.37 0.47 -6.02
N ILE A 45 6.62 0.46 -5.54
CA ILE A 45 6.95 0.67 -4.12
C ILE A 45 6.84 2.15 -3.75
N GLU A 46 7.15 3.08 -4.66
CA GLU A 46 7.02 4.50 -4.38
C GLU A 46 5.55 4.90 -4.11
N GLU A 47 4.62 4.47 -4.97
CA GLU A 47 3.19 4.72 -4.79
C GLU A 47 2.64 4.00 -3.54
N THR A 48 3.00 2.73 -3.35
CA THR A 48 2.57 1.95 -2.17
C THR A 48 3.10 2.55 -0.86
N ASN A 49 4.34 3.05 -0.86
CA ASN A 49 4.93 3.67 0.33
C ASN A 49 4.24 5.01 0.67
N VAL A 50 3.86 5.80 -0.34
CA VAL A 50 3.07 7.02 -0.12
C VAL A 50 1.72 6.67 0.51
N ILE A 51 1.00 5.69 -0.03
CA ILE A 51 -0.30 5.26 0.50
C ILE A 51 -0.16 4.78 1.95
N ILE A 52 0.82 3.93 2.24
CA ILE A 52 1.06 3.42 3.61
C ILE A 52 1.42 4.56 4.56
N GLN A 53 2.21 5.55 4.12
CA GLN A 53 2.56 6.69 4.96
C GLN A 53 1.34 7.60 5.24
N GLU A 54 0.47 7.81 4.26
CA GLU A 54 -0.78 8.56 4.43
C GLU A 54 -1.71 7.84 5.42
N GLU A 55 -1.94 6.54 5.23
CA GLU A 55 -2.76 5.72 6.14
C GLU A 55 -2.18 5.71 7.56
N LEU A 56 -0.86 5.55 7.71
CA LEU A 56 -0.21 5.58 9.02
C LEU A 56 -0.33 6.96 9.68
N THR A 57 -0.26 8.03 8.90
CA THR A 57 -0.44 9.40 9.41
C THR A 57 -1.88 9.61 9.88
N GLU A 58 -2.87 9.15 9.14
CA GLU A 58 -4.28 9.19 9.55
C GLU A 58 -4.52 8.40 10.84
N LEU A 59 -4.02 7.17 10.91
CA LEU A 59 -4.16 6.32 12.10
C LEU A 59 -3.48 6.93 13.32
N SER A 60 -2.23 7.39 13.18
CA SER A 60 -1.46 8.02 14.26
C SER A 60 -2.16 9.26 14.79
N THR A 61 -2.58 10.16 13.90
CA THR A 61 -3.28 11.39 14.30
C THR A 61 -4.62 11.07 14.97
N ASN A 62 -5.39 10.11 14.45
CA ASN A 62 -6.64 9.70 15.08
C ASN A 62 -6.42 9.13 16.49
N GLU A 63 -5.41 8.30 16.68
CA GLU A 63 -5.08 7.71 17.98
C GLU A 63 -4.58 8.77 18.98
N GLU A 64 -3.76 9.72 18.54
CA GLU A 64 -3.36 10.88 19.35
C GLU A 64 -4.57 11.73 19.76
N LEU A 65 -5.49 12.01 18.82
CA LEU A 65 -6.69 12.80 19.11
C LEU A 65 -7.62 12.07 20.09
N LYS A 66 -7.76 10.74 20.02
CA LYS A 66 -8.49 9.96 21.03
C LYS A 66 -7.92 10.16 22.44
N VAL A 67 -6.59 10.23 22.57
CA VAL A 67 -5.93 10.50 23.87
C VAL A 67 -6.15 11.94 24.33
N GLN A 68 -6.10 12.92 23.42
CA GLN A 68 -6.34 14.33 23.72
C GLN A 68 -7.81 14.60 24.11
N PHE A 69 -8.76 13.89 23.49
CA PHE A 69 -10.20 14.03 23.71
C PHE A 69 -10.79 12.90 24.56
N LYS A 70 -10.03 12.39 25.54
CA LYS A 70 -10.53 11.39 26.51
C LYS A 70 -11.85 11.76 27.19
N ASN A 71 -12.19 13.05 27.24
CA ASN A 71 -13.44 13.58 27.79
C ASN A 71 -14.47 13.98 26.70
N GLY A 72 -14.32 13.46 25.48
CA GLY A 72 -15.16 13.73 24.33
C GLY A 72 -14.75 14.96 23.50
N TYR A 73 -15.33 15.07 22.30
CA TYR A 73 -15.04 16.14 21.33
C TYR A 73 -15.62 17.52 21.72
N GLN A 74 -16.39 17.60 22.80
CA GLN A 74 -17.09 18.82 23.22
C GLN A 74 -16.13 19.99 23.43
N GLN A 75 -14.96 19.74 24.05
CA GLN A 75 -13.95 20.78 24.29
C GLN A 75 -13.27 21.28 23.02
N LEU A 76 -13.15 20.42 21.99
CA LEU A 76 -12.66 20.83 20.68
C LEU A 76 -13.62 21.84 20.06
N TRP A 77 -14.92 21.52 19.99
CA TRP A 77 -15.93 22.40 19.38
C TRP A 77 -16.15 23.73 20.13
N LEU A 78 -15.74 23.81 21.39
CA LEU A 78 -15.76 25.04 22.20
C LEU A 78 -14.56 25.97 21.93
N GLN A 79 -13.58 25.56 21.13
CA GLN A 79 -12.44 26.41 20.78
C GLN A 79 -12.88 27.59 19.90
N ASN A 80 -12.48 28.81 20.28
CA ASN A 80 -12.88 30.07 19.63
C ASN A 80 -12.59 30.13 18.11
N ASN A 81 -11.63 29.36 17.62
CA ASN A 81 -11.23 29.38 16.22
C ASN A 81 -12.14 28.52 15.33
N ILE A 82 -12.76 27.47 15.88
CA ILE A 82 -13.55 26.52 15.08
C ILE A 82 -14.80 27.16 14.46
N PRO A 83 -15.58 28.00 15.17
CA PRO A 83 -16.72 28.70 14.58
C PRO A 83 -16.36 29.64 13.43
N VAL A 84 -15.10 30.11 13.38
CA VAL A 84 -14.59 31.01 12.33
C VAL A 84 -14.08 30.20 11.14
N THR A 85 -13.36 29.11 11.40
CA THR A 85 -12.80 28.24 10.35
C THR A 85 -13.86 27.37 9.68
N TYR A 86 -14.89 26.93 10.41
CA TYR A 86 -15.94 26.02 9.92
C TYR A 86 -17.37 26.53 10.24
N PRO A 87 -17.80 27.65 9.63
CA PRO A 87 -19.06 28.33 9.97
C PRO A 87 -20.33 27.51 9.66
N PHE A 88 -20.26 26.56 8.72
CA PHE A 88 -21.39 25.68 8.38
C PHE A 88 -21.64 24.58 9.43
N CYS A 89 -20.60 24.09 10.11
CA CYS A 89 -20.74 23.04 11.13
C CYS A 89 -21.52 23.54 12.35
N LYS A 90 -21.39 24.81 12.73
CA LYS A 90 -22.03 25.38 13.92
C LYS A 90 -23.54 25.14 14.00
N LYS A 91 -24.26 25.19 12.87
CA LYS A 91 -25.73 25.02 12.83
C LYS A 91 -26.17 23.56 13.03
N SER A 92 -25.37 22.60 12.56
CA SER A 92 -25.67 21.18 12.64
C SER A 92 -25.42 20.62 14.05
N TRP A 93 -24.31 21.03 14.69
CA TRP A 93 -23.94 20.57 16.02
C TRP A 93 -24.92 21.00 17.12
N SER A 94 -25.49 22.21 17.05
CA SER A 94 -26.48 22.66 18.04
C SER A 94 -27.75 21.80 18.08
N LEU A 95 -28.06 21.07 17.01
CA LEU A 95 -29.22 20.16 16.92
C LEU A 95 -28.88 18.71 17.35
N HIS A 96 -27.64 18.25 17.14
CA HIS A 96 -27.22 16.86 17.38
C HIS A 96 -26.40 16.63 18.67
N ALA A 97 -25.86 17.67 19.31
CA ALA A 97 -24.92 17.52 20.43
C ALA A 97 -25.53 16.92 21.71
N LEU A 98 -26.86 16.90 21.86
CA LEU A 98 -27.52 16.28 23.01
C LEU A 98 -27.79 14.77 22.80
N ASP A 99 -28.01 14.32 21.57
CA ASP A 99 -28.35 12.92 21.28
C ASP A 99 -27.14 12.09 20.83
N GLY A 100 -26.17 12.70 20.13
CA GLY A 100 -25.06 11.97 19.50
C GLY A 100 -23.95 11.48 20.45
N ALA A 101 -23.67 12.18 21.55
CA ALA A 101 -22.56 11.83 22.45
C ALA A 101 -22.80 10.53 23.26
N GLU A 102 -24.07 10.18 23.52
CA GLU A 102 -24.45 8.92 24.19
C GLU A 102 -24.50 7.73 23.24
N GLN A 103 -24.71 7.95 21.93
CA GLN A 103 -24.76 6.88 20.93
C GLN A 103 -23.36 6.46 20.49
N THR A 104 -22.46 7.42 20.22
CA THR A 104 -21.07 7.10 19.83
C THR A 104 -20.34 6.30 20.91
N THR A 105 -20.57 6.62 22.18
CA THR A 105 -19.95 5.90 23.31
C THR A 105 -20.50 4.49 23.55
N LYS A 106 -21.70 4.17 23.05
CA LYS A 106 -22.27 2.82 23.10
C LYS A 106 -21.76 1.97 21.94
N GLU A 107 -21.76 2.52 20.73
CA GLU A 107 -21.29 1.85 19.51
C GLU A 107 -19.78 1.54 19.60
N GLU A 108 -18.97 2.47 20.12
CA GLU A 108 -17.53 2.23 20.36
C GLU A 108 -17.28 1.10 21.37
N LYS A 109 -18.08 1.02 22.44
CA LYS A 109 -17.97 -0.06 23.43
C LYS A 109 -18.39 -1.41 22.86
N GLU A 110 -19.43 -1.44 22.04
CA GLU A 110 -19.89 -2.65 21.37
C GLU A 110 -18.86 -3.16 20.35
N TYR A 111 -18.25 -2.26 19.58
CA TYR A 111 -17.18 -2.59 18.65
C TYR A 111 -15.95 -3.17 19.36
N GLU A 112 -15.51 -2.54 20.45
CA GLU A 112 -14.39 -3.02 21.28
C GLU A 112 -14.66 -4.40 21.92
N GLU A 113 -15.89 -4.64 22.36
CA GLU A 113 -16.29 -5.95 22.90
C GLU A 113 -16.29 -7.02 21.80
N ASN A 114 -16.80 -6.70 20.61
CA ASN A 114 -16.83 -7.60 19.46
C ASN A 114 -15.40 -7.96 19.00
N LEU A 115 -14.50 -6.96 18.93
CA LEU A 115 -13.10 -7.19 18.55
C LEU A 115 -12.40 -8.13 19.54
N LYS A 116 -12.60 -7.95 20.85
CA LYS A 116 -12.07 -8.85 21.89
C LYS A 116 -12.62 -10.27 21.76
N GLN A 117 -13.89 -10.43 21.39
CA GLN A 117 -14.47 -11.76 21.18
C GLN A 117 -13.89 -12.44 19.93
N GLU A 118 -13.63 -11.70 18.87
CA GLU A 118 -12.98 -12.22 17.66
C GLU A 118 -11.53 -12.66 17.95
N GLU A 119 -10.75 -11.84 18.65
CA GLU A 119 -9.39 -12.20 19.08
C GLU A 119 -9.37 -13.47 19.94
N LEU A 120 -10.26 -13.57 20.94
CA LEU A 120 -10.39 -14.75 21.78
C LEU A 120 -10.80 -15.99 20.97
N THR A 121 -11.58 -15.82 19.91
CA THR A 121 -12.00 -16.91 19.02
C THR A 121 -10.83 -17.38 18.16
N CYS A 122 -10.04 -16.46 17.60
CA CYS A 122 -8.82 -16.77 16.87
C CYS A 122 -7.81 -17.52 17.76
N ILE A 123 -7.58 -17.06 19.00
CA ILE A 123 -6.69 -17.74 19.96
C ILE A 123 -7.19 -19.15 20.29
N ARG A 124 -8.51 -19.34 20.47
CA ARG A 124 -9.10 -20.67 20.69
C ARG A 124 -8.90 -21.61 19.50
N LEU A 125 -9.04 -21.10 18.28
CA LEU A 125 -8.85 -21.88 17.05
C LEU A 125 -7.38 -22.27 16.84
N LEU A 126 -6.45 -21.36 17.13
CA LEU A 126 -5.01 -21.64 17.08
C LEU A 126 -4.62 -22.71 18.11
N ARG A 127 -5.10 -22.59 19.35
CA ARG A 127 -4.85 -23.60 20.40
C ARG A 127 -5.42 -24.98 20.07
N LYS A 128 -6.53 -25.06 19.32
CA LYS A 128 -7.10 -26.33 18.82
C LYS A 128 -6.31 -26.94 17.67
N ARG A 129 -5.47 -26.18 16.98
CA ARG A 129 -4.65 -26.65 15.85
C ARG A 129 -3.28 -27.17 16.32
N GLU A 130 -2.85 -26.79 17.52
CA GLU A 130 -1.54 -27.14 18.12
C GLU A 130 -1.58 -28.35 19.08
N GLY A 131 -2.74 -29.02 19.23
CA GLY A 131 -2.89 -30.25 20.03
C GLY A 131 -3.46 -31.39 19.19
#